data_AF-A0A1X2GE03-F1
#
_entry.id   AF-A0A1X2GE03-F1
#
_cell.length_a   1.000
_cell.length_b   1.000
_cell.length_c   1.000
_cell.angle_alpha   90.00
_cell.angle_beta   90.00
_cell.angle_gamma   90.00
#
_symmetry.space_group_name_H-M   'P 1'
#
loop_
_entity.id
_entity.type
_entity.pdbx_description
1 polymer ?
#
loop_
_entity_poly.entity_id
_entity_poly.type
_entity_poly.pdbx_seq_one_letter_code
_entity_poly.pdbx_strand_id
1 'polypeptide(L)'
;MGLFYCFWMSDKPLVQQQLANELGSLQLLLQDDNVIPFVSMFWKIHCAEWYGLDRIRTDKYLLLFRRQIFYSFAWLATHQWDQEKIEAYTTCLLQGPLHPTDRSKPDGIKFHILDIYLDELNKVIEQQQEGMDDDDELAVPMGQLLRPIHVLCTDDVNKITRRRCKQIIKNYEQEMEQEDEEDEDEE
;
A
#
# COMPACT_ATOMS: atom_id res chain seq x y z
N MET A 1 -12.47 15.03 7.20
CA MET A 1 -13.53 15.55 6.31
C MET A 1 -13.00 16.50 5.24
N GLY A 2 -12.29 17.59 5.57
CA GLY A 2 -11.83 18.58 4.58
C GLY A 2 -11.08 18.03 3.35
N LEU A 3 -10.04 17.23 3.56
CA LEU A 3 -9.21 16.69 2.45
C LEU A 3 -10.00 15.81 1.47
N PHE A 4 -10.93 14.99 1.97
CA PHE A 4 -11.79 14.15 1.13
C PHE A 4 -12.63 15.00 0.18
N TYR A 5 -13.28 16.05 0.68
CA TYR A 5 -14.11 16.95 -0.14
C TYR A 5 -13.29 17.87 -1.04
N CYS A 6 -12.07 18.27 -0.64
CA CYS A 6 -11.16 18.99 -1.53
C CYS A 6 -10.84 18.15 -2.78
N PHE A 7 -10.53 16.87 -2.60
CA PHE A 7 -10.28 15.96 -3.72
C PHE A 7 -11.55 15.66 -4.52
N TRP A 8 -12.70 15.57 -3.85
CA TRP A 8 -14.01 15.38 -4.48
C TRP A 8 -14.33 16.45 -5.53
N MET A 9 -14.03 17.72 -5.22
CA MET A 9 -14.32 18.87 -6.09
C MET A 9 -13.28 19.09 -7.20
N SER A 10 -12.22 18.29 -7.27
CA SER A 10 -11.21 18.38 -8.33
C SER A 10 -11.66 17.62 -9.58
N ASP A 11 -11.86 18.32 -10.71
CA ASP A 11 -12.37 17.76 -11.96
C ASP A 11 -11.32 17.62 -13.08
N LYS A 12 -10.23 18.40 -13.03
CA LYS A 12 -9.21 18.40 -14.10
C LYS A 12 -8.21 17.25 -13.89
N PRO A 13 -7.95 16.38 -14.88
CA PRO A 13 -7.08 15.21 -14.71
C PRO A 13 -5.68 15.53 -14.16
N LEU A 14 -5.00 16.55 -14.69
CA LEU A 14 -3.67 16.95 -14.22
C LEU A 14 -3.70 17.44 -12.76
N VAL A 15 -4.75 18.18 -12.39
CA VAL A 15 -4.92 18.68 -11.01
C VAL A 15 -5.21 17.52 -10.07
N GLN A 16 -5.98 16.52 -10.51
CA GLN A 16 -6.23 15.31 -9.72
C GLN A 16 -4.94 14.52 -9.47
N GLN A 17 -4.08 14.36 -10.49
CA GLN A 17 -2.80 13.67 -10.33
C GLN A 17 -1.87 14.40 -9.36
N GLN A 18 -1.71 15.72 -9.55
CA GLN A 18 -0.90 16.53 -8.66
C GLN A 18 -1.43 16.49 -7.23
N LEU A 19 -2.74 16.67 -7.04
CA LEU A 19 -3.35 16.67 -5.72
C LEU A 19 -3.27 15.29 -5.05
N ALA A 20 -3.38 14.20 -5.81
CA ALA A 20 -3.19 12.85 -5.28
C ALA A 20 -1.75 12.64 -4.76
N ASN A 21 -0.75 13.14 -5.48
CA ASN A 21 0.64 13.12 -5.03
C ASN A 21 0.83 13.95 -3.75
N GLU A 22 0.39 15.21 -3.76
CA GLU A 22 0.50 16.11 -2.61
C GLU A 22 -0.14 15.49 -1.36
N LEU A 23 -1.39 15.02 -1.48
CA LEU A 23 -2.12 14.40 -0.37
C LEU A 23 -1.44 13.13 0.15
N GLY A 24 -0.94 12.27 -0.74
CA GLY A 24 -0.22 11.06 -0.34
C GLY A 24 1.10 11.38 0.39
N SER A 25 1.82 12.40 -0.06
CA SER A 25 3.11 12.80 0.54
C SER A 25 2.97 13.51 1.90
N LEU A 26 1.77 13.95 2.29
CA LEU A 26 1.56 14.72 3.52
C LEU A 26 2.14 14.02 4.76
N GLN A 27 2.07 12.69 4.81
CA GLN A 27 2.57 11.93 5.94
C GLN A 27 4.09 12.02 6.11
N LEU A 28 4.83 12.28 5.04
CA LEU A 28 6.29 12.50 5.11
C LEU A 28 6.65 13.83 5.77
N LEU A 29 5.69 14.74 5.91
CA LEU A 29 5.87 16.04 6.55
C LEU A 29 5.47 16.02 8.03
N LEU A 30 4.95 14.90 8.53
CA LEU A 30 4.52 14.73 9.91
C LEU A 30 5.69 14.29 10.79
N GLN A 31 5.56 14.51 12.10
CA GLN A 31 6.39 13.81 13.07
C GLN A 31 6.02 12.32 13.09
N ASP A 32 6.99 11.44 13.31
CA ASP A 32 6.81 9.98 13.19
C ASP A 32 5.64 9.43 14.02
N ASP A 33 5.49 9.92 15.26
CA ASP A 33 4.40 9.54 16.17
C ASP A 33 3.00 9.82 15.59
N ASN A 34 2.89 10.73 14.64
CA ASN A 34 1.63 11.14 14.02
C ASN A 34 1.35 10.45 12.67
N VAL A 35 2.32 9.74 12.08
CA VAL A 35 2.16 9.12 10.77
C VAL A 35 1.13 8.00 10.80
N ILE A 36 1.27 7.04 11.73
CA ILE A 36 0.32 5.91 11.84
C ILE A 36 -1.10 6.39 12.20
N PRO A 37 -1.31 7.30 13.18
CA PRO A 37 -2.64 7.88 13.41
C PRO A 37 -3.23 8.58 12.19
N PHE A 38 -2.41 9.30 11.43
CA PHE A 38 -2.84 9.96 10.20
C PHE A 38 -3.30 8.95 9.14
N VAL A 39 -2.50 7.92 8.86
CA VAL A 39 -2.83 6.84 7.91
C VAL A 39 -4.08 6.08 8.34
N SER A 40 -4.20 5.77 9.64
CA SER A 40 -5.38 5.11 10.19
C SER A 40 -6.64 5.94 9.97
N MET A 41 -6.57 7.25 10.22
CA MET A 41 -7.69 8.16 9.98
C MET A 41 -8.02 8.29 8.49
N PHE A 42 -7.00 8.34 7.63
CA PHE A 42 -7.16 8.34 6.18
C PHE A 42 -8.01 7.16 5.73
N TRP A 43 -7.64 5.94 6.12
CA TRP A 43 -8.37 4.74 5.74
C TRP A 43 -9.76 4.68 6.35
N LYS A 44 -9.91 5.10 7.62
CA LYS A 44 -11.21 5.15 8.29
C LYS A 44 -12.20 6.01 7.53
N ILE A 45 -11.79 7.21 7.10
CA ILE A 45 -12.65 8.12 6.33
C ILE A 45 -12.99 7.50 4.97
N HIS A 46 -11.99 7.03 4.23
CA HIS A 46 -12.24 6.52 2.87
C HIS A 46 -13.04 5.22 2.84
N CYS A 47 -12.89 4.35 3.84
CA CYS A 47 -13.76 3.17 3.97
C CYS A 47 -15.22 3.57 4.26
N ALA A 48 -15.45 4.59 5.08
CA ALA A 48 -16.80 5.04 5.43
C ALA A 48 -17.51 5.71 4.25
N GLU A 49 -16.78 6.50 3.45
CA GLU A 49 -17.34 7.27 2.33
C GLU A 49 -17.39 6.49 1.00
N TRP A 50 -16.76 5.31 0.92
CA TRP A 50 -16.58 4.57 -0.34
C TRP A 50 -17.88 4.33 -1.12
N TYR A 51 -18.93 3.88 -0.45
CA TYR A 51 -20.20 3.58 -1.09
C TYR A 51 -20.99 4.83 -1.52
N GLY A 52 -20.56 6.03 -1.09
CA GLY A 52 -21.10 7.31 -1.54
C GLY A 52 -20.50 7.80 -2.86
N LEU A 53 -19.43 7.16 -3.36
CA LEU A 53 -18.77 7.53 -4.61
C LEU A 53 -19.54 6.99 -5.82
N ASP A 54 -19.75 7.85 -6.82
CA ASP A 54 -20.16 7.40 -8.15
C ASP A 54 -18.95 6.94 -8.97
N ARG A 55 -19.23 6.17 -10.03
CA ARG A 55 -18.23 5.50 -10.87
C ARG A 55 -17.16 6.44 -11.45
N ILE A 56 -17.51 7.67 -11.83
CA ILE A 56 -16.54 8.60 -12.44
C ILE A 56 -15.55 9.12 -11.38
N ARG A 57 -15.99 9.23 -10.13
CA ARG A 57 -15.14 9.67 -9.03
C ARG A 57 -14.27 8.54 -8.49
N THR A 58 -14.67 7.28 -8.64
CA THR A 58 -13.90 6.13 -8.16
C THR A 58 -12.45 6.14 -8.65
N ASP A 59 -12.22 6.37 -9.95
CA ASP A 59 -10.89 6.26 -10.56
C ASP A 59 -9.85 7.20 -9.93
N LYS A 60 -10.23 8.45 -9.63
CA LYS A 60 -9.30 9.39 -8.98
C LYS A 60 -8.97 8.98 -7.55
N TYR A 61 -9.92 8.41 -6.81
CA TYR A 61 -9.66 7.94 -5.45
C TYR A 61 -8.79 6.68 -5.45
N LEU A 62 -8.93 5.81 -6.45
CA LEU A 62 -8.02 4.68 -6.64
C LEU A 62 -6.57 5.17 -6.87
N LEU A 63 -6.38 6.24 -7.64
CA LEU A 63 -5.07 6.88 -7.77
C LEU A 63 -4.55 7.44 -6.44
N LEU A 64 -5.41 8.12 -5.67
CA LEU A 64 -5.04 8.61 -4.34
C LEU A 64 -4.63 7.48 -3.39
N PHE A 65 -5.34 6.35 -3.40
CA PHE A 65 -4.97 5.18 -2.60
C PHE A 65 -3.64 4.60 -3.04
N ARG A 66 -3.36 4.61 -4.35
CA ARG A 66 -2.05 4.21 -4.87
C ARG A 66 -0.93 5.08 -4.33
N ARG A 67 -1.11 6.41 -4.32
CA ARG A 67 -0.15 7.34 -3.69
C ARG A 67 -0.03 7.16 -2.19
N GLN A 68 -1.14 6.93 -1.50
CA GLN A 68 -1.12 6.67 -0.06
C GLN A 68 -0.29 5.43 0.29
N ILE A 69 -0.46 4.32 -0.43
CA ILE A 69 0.33 3.09 -0.22
C ILE A 69 1.81 3.35 -0.54
N PHE A 70 2.11 3.93 -1.71
CA PHE A 70 3.47 4.27 -2.13
C PHE A 70 4.22 5.09 -1.08
N TYR A 71 3.64 6.23 -0.67
CA TYR A 71 4.32 7.09 0.31
C TYR A 71 4.42 6.41 1.68
N SER A 72 3.58 5.42 2.00
CA SER A 72 3.68 4.70 3.28
C SER A 72 4.86 3.76 3.27
N PHE A 73 5.14 3.11 2.14
CA PHE A 73 6.40 2.40 1.95
C PHE A 73 7.59 3.34 1.89
N ALA A 74 7.50 4.48 1.21
CA ALA A 74 8.57 5.47 1.18
C ALA A 74 8.95 5.94 2.60
N TRP A 75 7.95 6.18 3.46
CA TRP A 75 8.18 6.50 4.88
C TRP A 75 8.89 5.36 5.63
N LEU A 76 8.52 4.10 5.37
CA LEU A 76 9.22 2.95 5.98
C LEU A 76 10.67 2.84 5.48
N ALA A 77 10.90 3.09 4.19
CA ALA A 77 12.22 3.10 3.58
C ALA A 77 13.12 4.20 4.18
N THR A 78 12.60 5.43 4.39
CA THR A 78 13.36 6.49 5.07
C THR A 78 13.73 6.14 6.51
N HIS A 79 13.01 5.20 7.12
CA HIS A 79 13.28 4.65 8.44
C HIS A 79 14.02 3.32 8.39
N GLN A 80 14.67 3.02 7.26
CA GLN A 80 15.48 1.80 7.08
C GLN A 80 14.71 0.53 7.43
N TRP A 81 13.42 0.49 7.07
CA TRP A 81 12.56 -0.66 7.30
C TRP A 81 12.47 -1.08 8.77
N ASP A 82 12.47 -0.10 9.67
CA ASP A 82 12.33 -0.30 11.12
C ASP A 82 11.14 -1.21 11.47
N GLN A 83 11.42 -2.29 12.21
CA GLN A 83 10.46 -3.35 12.50
C GLN A 83 9.23 -2.84 13.26
N GLU A 84 9.40 -1.93 14.23
CA GLU A 84 8.28 -1.39 15.00
C GLU A 84 7.33 -0.59 14.10
N LYS A 85 7.88 0.20 13.17
CA LYS A 85 7.09 0.98 12.20
C LYS A 85 6.39 0.11 11.18
N ILE A 86 7.04 -0.95 10.70
CA ILE A 86 6.41 -1.94 9.81
C ILE A 86 5.26 -2.66 10.52
N GLU A 87 5.47 -3.08 11.76
CA GLU A 87 4.41 -3.72 12.54
C GLU A 87 3.23 -2.77 12.78
N ALA A 88 3.50 -1.52 13.11
CA ALA A 88 2.47 -0.50 13.30
C ALA A 88 1.69 -0.24 12.00
N TYR A 89 2.38 -0.11 10.86
CA TYR A 89 1.75 0.11 9.56
C TYR A 89 0.92 -1.09 9.08
N THR A 90 1.48 -2.30 9.14
CA THR A 90 0.76 -3.53 8.73
C THR A 90 -0.45 -3.79 9.62
N THR A 91 -0.35 -3.49 10.93
CA THR A 91 -1.49 -3.53 11.85
C THR A 91 -2.53 -2.47 11.52
N CYS A 92 -2.12 -1.26 11.15
CA CYS A 92 -3.02 -0.21 10.68
C CYS A 92 -3.81 -0.66 9.45
N LEU A 93 -3.17 -1.32 8.48
CA LEU A 93 -3.86 -1.87 7.31
C LEU A 93 -4.88 -2.95 7.68
N LEU A 94 -4.49 -3.88 8.57
CA LEU A 94 -5.35 -4.97 9.03
C LEU A 94 -6.54 -4.51 9.90
N GLN A 95 -6.42 -3.39 10.60
CA GLN A 95 -7.55 -2.78 11.32
C GLN A 95 -8.39 -1.86 10.42
N GLY A 96 -7.80 -1.41 9.31
CA GLY A 96 -8.39 -0.48 8.35
C GLY A 96 -8.97 -1.20 7.12
N PRO A 97 -8.44 -0.93 5.92
CA PRO A 97 -9.04 -1.36 4.66
C PRO A 97 -8.87 -2.87 4.40
N LEU A 98 -7.85 -3.50 4.99
CA LEU A 98 -7.53 -4.93 4.82
C LEU A 98 -8.06 -5.77 5.99
N HIS A 99 -9.13 -5.33 6.65
CA HIS A 99 -9.69 -6.12 7.74
C HIS A 99 -10.25 -7.46 7.22
N PRO A 100 -9.86 -8.61 7.81
CA PRO A 100 -10.24 -9.93 7.29
C PRO A 100 -11.73 -10.25 7.48
N THR A 101 -12.31 -9.85 8.62
CA THR A 101 -13.68 -10.27 8.99
C THR A 101 -14.72 -9.15 9.03
N ASP A 102 -14.32 -7.88 9.13
CA ASP A 102 -15.23 -6.72 9.20
C ASP A 102 -15.79 -6.39 7.82
N ARG A 103 -17.07 -6.70 7.62
CA ARG A 103 -17.81 -6.45 6.37
C ARG A 103 -18.19 -4.99 6.16
N SER A 104 -17.98 -4.12 7.15
CA SER A 104 -18.14 -2.67 6.96
C SER A 104 -17.04 -2.11 6.06
N LYS A 105 -15.89 -2.80 5.97
CA LYS A 105 -14.79 -2.41 5.08
C LYS A 105 -15.14 -2.76 3.63
N PRO A 106 -15.02 -1.82 2.69
CA PRO A 106 -15.39 -2.09 1.31
C PRO A 106 -14.40 -3.03 0.59
N ASP A 107 -14.93 -4.10 0.02
CA ASP A 107 -14.13 -5.05 -0.78
C ASP A 107 -13.46 -4.37 -1.99
N GLY A 108 -14.05 -3.31 -2.55
CA GLY A 108 -13.46 -2.54 -3.66
C GLY A 108 -12.11 -1.91 -3.30
N ILE A 109 -11.99 -1.33 -2.10
CA ILE A 109 -10.72 -0.76 -1.61
C ILE A 109 -9.73 -1.90 -1.35
N LYS A 110 -10.19 -2.98 -0.69
CA LYS A 110 -9.35 -4.15 -0.39
C LYS A 110 -8.74 -4.75 -1.65
N PHE A 111 -9.57 -4.99 -2.67
CA PHE A 111 -9.11 -5.52 -3.96
C PHE A 111 -8.14 -4.59 -4.67
N HIS A 112 -8.41 -3.28 -4.67
CA HIS A 112 -7.50 -2.32 -5.24
C HIS A 112 -6.14 -2.35 -4.54
N ILE A 113 -6.11 -2.33 -3.21
CA ILE A 113 -4.84 -2.39 -2.46
C ILE A 113 -4.08 -3.67 -2.80
N LEU A 114 -4.75 -4.83 -2.82
CA LEU A 114 -4.12 -6.10 -3.19
C LEU A 114 -3.49 -6.08 -4.59
N ASP A 115 -4.11 -5.36 -5.54
CA ASP A 115 -3.60 -5.25 -6.91
C ASP A 115 -2.38 -4.35 -7.06
N ILE A 116 -2.15 -3.44 -6.12
CA ILE A 116 -1.08 -2.45 -6.22
C ILE A 116 0.00 -2.61 -5.14
N TYR A 117 -0.21 -3.50 -4.17
CA TYR A 117 0.62 -3.56 -2.95
C TYR A 117 2.09 -3.84 -3.28
N LEU A 118 2.35 -4.89 -4.07
CA LEU A 118 3.69 -5.28 -4.49
C LEU A 118 4.28 -4.28 -5.48
N ASP A 119 3.50 -3.83 -6.47
CA ASP A 119 3.94 -2.80 -7.42
C ASP A 119 4.49 -1.54 -6.73
N GLU A 120 3.77 -1.03 -5.72
CA GLU A 120 4.19 0.20 -5.04
C GLU A 120 5.31 -0.06 -4.03
N LEU A 121 5.44 -1.28 -3.50
CA LEU A 121 6.57 -1.69 -2.68
C LEU A 121 7.84 -1.79 -3.52
N ASN A 122 7.81 -2.53 -4.63
CA ASN A 122 8.94 -2.72 -5.55
C ASN A 122 9.46 -1.37 -6.05
N LYS A 123 8.56 -0.44 -6.45
CA LYS A 123 8.97 0.92 -6.84
C LYS A 123 9.73 1.68 -5.77
N VAL A 124 9.43 1.47 -4.49
CA VAL A 124 10.15 2.13 -3.40
C VAL A 124 11.50 1.45 -3.17
N ILE A 125 11.56 0.13 -3.28
CA ILE A 125 12.80 -0.66 -3.19
C ILE A 125 13.76 -0.25 -4.32
N GLU A 126 13.28 -0.24 -5.57
CA GLU A 126 14.03 0.21 -6.76
C GLU A 126 14.58 1.63 -6.56
N GLN A 127 13.74 2.57 -6.11
CA GLN A 127 14.18 3.95 -5.85
C GLN A 127 15.21 4.07 -4.72
N GLN A 128 15.18 3.15 -3.76
CA GLN A 128 16.17 3.12 -2.69
C GLN A 128 17.49 2.55 -3.19
N GLN A 129 17.46 1.49 -4.02
CA GLN A 129 18.63 0.86 -4.63
C GLN A 129 19.34 1.79 -5.62
N GLU A 130 18.60 2.55 -6.45
CA GLU A 130 19.18 3.56 -7.35
C GLU A 130 20.05 4.62 -6.65
N GLY A 131 19.86 4.81 -5.34
CA GLY A 131 20.62 5.74 -4.52
C GLY A 131 21.75 5.11 -3.70
N MET A 132 21.95 3.80 -3.80
CA MET A 132 22.99 3.04 -3.07
C MET A 132 24.22 2.82 -3.95
N ASP A 133 25.38 2.62 -3.32
CA ASP A 133 26.60 2.20 -4.03
C ASP A 133 26.45 0.71 -4.41
N ASP A 134 27.05 0.29 -5.53
CA ASP A 134 26.92 -1.09 -6.07
C ASP A 134 27.37 -2.18 -5.06
N ASP A 135 28.18 -1.84 -4.05
CA ASP A 135 28.67 -2.76 -3.01
C ASP A 135 27.70 -2.90 -1.80
N ASP A 136 26.66 -2.07 -1.69
CA ASP A 136 25.73 -2.08 -0.56
C ASP A 136 24.47 -2.95 -0.84
N GLU A 137 24.18 -3.90 0.03
CA GLU A 137 22.98 -4.75 -0.08
C GLU A 137 21.79 -4.16 0.70
N LEU A 138 20.63 -4.04 0.03
CA LEU A 138 19.40 -3.55 0.66
C LEU A 138 18.64 -4.69 1.36
N ALA A 139 18.70 -4.72 2.69
CA ALA A 139 17.91 -5.66 3.48
C ALA A 139 16.45 -5.18 3.66
N VAL A 140 15.52 -5.77 2.91
CA VAL A 140 14.07 -5.49 3.04
C VAL A 140 13.37 -6.64 3.79
N PRO A 141 12.67 -6.40 4.91
CA PRO A 141 12.00 -7.44 5.70
C PRO A 141 10.67 -7.87 5.06
N MET A 142 10.74 -8.53 3.90
CA MET A 142 9.57 -8.93 3.09
C MET A 142 8.56 -9.76 3.86
N GLY A 143 9.00 -10.69 4.72
CA GLY A 143 8.07 -11.49 5.54
C GLY A 143 7.18 -10.65 6.46
N GLN A 144 7.69 -9.52 6.99
CA GLN A 144 6.89 -8.61 7.82
C GLN A 144 5.97 -7.75 6.96
N LEU A 145 6.46 -7.26 5.82
CA LEU A 145 5.68 -6.44 4.89
C LEU A 145 4.52 -7.23 4.27
N LEU A 146 4.71 -8.51 3.94
CA LEU A 146 3.66 -9.37 3.39
C LEU A 146 2.63 -9.87 4.42
N ARG A 147 2.84 -9.58 5.71
CA ARG A 147 1.94 -9.99 6.80
C ARG A 147 0.46 -9.71 6.51
N PRO A 148 0.03 -8.53 6.03
CA PRO A 148 -1.37 -8.29 5.74
C PRO A 148 -1.94 -9.25 4.69
N ILE A 149 -1.18 -9.58 3.65
CA ILE A 149 -1.60 -10.50 2.59
C ILE A 149 -1.69 -11.93 3.15
N HIS A 150 -0.72 -12.36 3.96
CA HIS A 150 -0.77 -13.67 4.61
C HIS A 150 -1.98 -13.84 5.54
N VAL A 151 -2.30 -12.83 6.36
CA VAL A 151 -3.51 -12.85 7.21
C VAL A 151 -4.77 -12.94 6.35
N LEU A 152 -4.82 -12.22 5.23
CA LEU A 152 -5.96 -12.31 4.32
C LEU A 152 -6.07 -13.66 3.60
N CYS A 153 -4.96 -14.38 3.35
CA CYS A 153 -4.99 -15.73 2.80
C CYS A 153 -5.73 -16.74 3.70
N THR A 154 -5.62 -16.58 5.02
CA THR A 154 -6.13 -17.53 6.02
C THR A 154 -7.48 -17.09 6.58
N ASP A 155 -7.58 -15.83 7.00
CA ASP A 155 -8.61 -15.38 7.94
C ASP A 155 -9.71 -14.55 7.27
N ASP A 156 -9.51 -14.08 6.03
CA ASP A 156 -10.50 -13.25 5.36
C ASP A 156 -11.80 -14.03 5.13
N VAL A 157 -12.96 -13.44 5.42
CA VAL A 157 -14.26 -14.12 5.27
C VAL A 157 -14.64 -14.37 3.82
N ASN A 158 -14.17 -13.53 2.89
CA ASN A 158 -14.43 -13.62 1.48
C ASN A 158 -13.46 -14.60 0.79
N LYS A 159 -14.02 -15.69 0.27
CA LYS A 159 -13.25 -16.75 -0.40
C LYS A 159 -12.53 -16.25 -1.67
N ILE A 160 -13.07 -15.23 -2.33
CA ILE A 160 -12.43 -14.63 -3.51
C ILE A 160 -11.16 -13.89 -3.08
N THR A 161 -11.23 -13.09 -2.00
CA THR A 161 -10.06 -12.44 -1.40
C THR A 161 -8.98 -13.45 -1.05
N ARG A 162 -9.34 -14.53 -0.34
CA ARG A 162 -8.37 -15.58 0.03
C ARG A 162 -7.67 -16.19 -1.18
N ARG A 163 -8.42 -16.48 -2.25
CA ARG A 163 -7.87 -17.03 -3.50
C ARG A 163 -6.92 -16.04 -4.18
N ARG A 164 -7.31 -14.76 -4.24
CA ARG A 164 -6.49 -13.69 -4.83
C ARG A 164 -5.18 -13.52 -4.07
N CYS A 165 -5.22 -13.46 -2.74
CA CYS A 165 -4.03 -13.33 -1.92
C CYS A 165 -3.07 -14.52 -2.13
N LYS A 166 -3.59 -15.75 -2.20
CA LYS A 166 -2.77 -16.94 -2.51
C LYS A 166 -2.12 -16.86 -3.89
N GLN A 167 -2.83 -16.32 -4.88
CA GLN A 167 -2.26 -16.13 -6.22
C GLN A 167 -1.17 -15.05 -6.21
N ILE A 168 -1.37 -13.96 -5.48
CA ILE A 168 -0.37 -12.89 -5.33
C ILE A 168 0.92 -13.44 -4.70
N ILE A 169 0.81 -14.17 -3.59
CA ILE A 169 1.98 -14.79 -2.94
C ILE A 169 2.68 -15.77 -3.88
N LYS A 170 1.92 -16.63 -4.55
CA LYS A 170 2.50 -17.58 -5.51
C LYS A 170 3.23 -16.87 -6.65
N ASN A 171 2.65 -15.82 -7.23
CA ASN A 171 3.30 -15.09 -8.31
C ASN A 171 4.59 -14.45 -7.84
N TYR A 172 4.57 -13.83 -6.66
CA TYR A 172 5.76 -13.23 -6.05
C TYR A 172 6.86 -14.28 -5.81
N GLU A 173 6.54 -15.44 -5.24
CA GLU A 173 7.50 -16.53 -5.06
C GLU A 173 8.10 -16.99 -6.40
N GLN A 174 7.29 -17.08 -7.46
CA GLN A 174 7.77 -17.46 -8.80
C GLN A 174 8.62 -16.39 -9.47
N GLU A 175 8.37 -15.10 -9.21
CA GLU A 175 9.18 -13.99 -9.71
C GLU A 175 10.56 -14.01 -9.04
N MET A 176 10.62 -14.20 -7.72
CA MET A 176 11.89 -14.35 -6.99
C MET A 176 12.69 -15.57 -7.46
N GLU A 177 12.05 -16.72 -7.66
CA GLU A 177 12.72 -17.93 -8.16
C GLU A 177 13.32 -17.72 -9.57
N GLN A 178 12.69 -16.90 -10.41
CA GLN A 178 13.22 -16.58 -11.75
C GLN A 178 14.40 -15.61 -11.68
N GLU A 179 14.35 -14.61 -10.80
CA GLU A 179 15.47 -13.68 -10.59
C GLU A 179 16.71 -14.42 -10.06
N ASP A 180 16.53 -15.34 -9.09
CA ASP A 180 17.63 -16.16 -8.57
C ASP A 180 18.25 -17.06 -9.66
N GLU A 181 17.44 -17.64 -10.56
CA GLU A 181 17.93 -18.45 -11.69
C GLU A 181 18.68 -17.62 -12.75
N GLU A 182 18.23 -16.39 -13.03
CA GLU A 182 18.90 -15.49 -13.98
C GLU A 182 20.26 -15.01 -13.45
N ASP A 183 20.35 -14.69 -12.15
CA ASP A 183 21.61 -14.30 -11.51
C ASP A 183 22.62 -15.48 -11.48
N GLU A 184 22.18 -16.72 -11.28
CA GLU A 184 23.03 -17.92 -11.33
C GLU A 184 23.58 -18.22 -12.75
N ASP A 185 22.86 -17.86 -13.82
CA ASP A 185 23.27 -18.07 -15.21
C ASP A 185 24.23 -16.96 -15.73
N GLU A 186 24.31 -15.81 -15.05
CA GLU A 186 25.19 -14.67 -15.39
C GLU A 186 26.57 -14.68 -14.68
N GLU A 187 26.76 -15.49 -13.62
CA GLU A 187 28.05 -15.71 -12.90
C GLU A 187 28.99 -16.77 -13.54
#